data_AF-A0A954KXE0-F1
#
_entry.id   AF-A0A954KXE0-F1
#
_cell.length_a   1.000
_cell.length_b   1.000
_cell.length_c   1.000
_cell.angle_alpha   90.00
_cell.angle_beta   90.00
_cell.angle_gamma   90.00
#
_symmetry.space_group_name_H-M   'P 1'
#
loop_
_entity.id
_entity.type
_entity.pdbx_description
1 polymer ?
#
loop_
_entity_poly.entity_id
_entity_poly.type
_entity_poly.pdbx_seq_one_letter_code
_entity_poly.pdbx_strand_id
1 'polypeptide(L)'
;MPRPIDLSTRWLGLDLPNPIIASACPQNADLDMLKKLEDAGAAAAVMPSLFEEQIEFEEWQFGGLSDYGAESFAEAGSYFPE
;
A
#
# COMPACT_ATOMS: atom_id res chain seq x y z
N MET A 1 -22.03 22.58 -31.42
CA MET A 1 -21.60 21.90 -30.18
C MET A 1 -20.16 21.46 -30.36
N PRO A 2 -19.26 21.67 -29.39
CA PRO A 2 -17.91 21.10 -29.45
C PRO A 2 -18.00 19.57 -29.49
N ARG A 3 -17.10 18.93 -30.24
CA ARG A 3 -16.98 17.47 -30.27
C ARG A 3 -16.44 16.96 -28.92
N PRO A 4 -16.90 15.81 -28.42
CA PRO A 4 -16.27 15.16 -27.27
C PRO A 4 -14.80 14.87 -27.58
N ILE A 5 -13.91 15.22 -26.64
CA ILE A 5 -12.49 14.91 -26.74
C ILE A 5 -12.27 13.52 -26.15
N ASP A 6 -11.61 12.65 -26.90
CA ASP A 6 -11.11 11.37 -26.38
C ASP A 6 -9.89 11.65 -25.50
N LEU A 7 -9.98 11.22 -24.24
CA LEU A 7 -8.91 11.38 -23.25
C LEU A 7 -8.12 10.09 -23.05
N SER A 8 -8.49 8.99 -23.72
CA SER A 8 -7.78 7.72 -23.57
C SER A 8 -6.29 7.87 -23.87
N THR A 9 -5.47 7.18 -23.08
CA THR A 9 -4.00 7.28 -23.18
C THR A 9 -3.34 5.94 -22.92
N ARG A 10 -2.16 5.74 -23.51
CA ARG A 10 -1.34 4.58 -23.25
C ARG A 10 -0.10 5.00 -22.47
N TRP A 11 0.06 4.46 -21.26
CA TRP A 11 1.16 4.82 -20.36
C TRP A 11 1.78 3.57 -19.75
N LEU A 12 3.10 3.43 -19.85
CA LEU A 12 3.86 2.24 -19.40
C LEU A 12 3.27 0.90 -19.86
N GLY A 13 2.69 0.86 -21.07
CA GLY A 13 2.06 -0.34 -21.63
C GLY A 13 0.62 -0.59 -21.18
N LEU A 14 0.07 0.22 -20.27
CA LEU A 14 -1.31 0.19 -19.83
C LEU A 14 -2.19 1.10 -20.71
N ASP A 15 -3.38 0.62 -21.08
CA ASP A 15 -4.40 1.42 -21.73
C ASP A 15 -5.31 2.02 -20.63
N LEU A 16 -5.34 3.35 -20.55
CA LEU A 16 -6.06 4.12 -19.53
C LEU A 16 -7.22 4.89 -20.16
N PRO A 17 -8.38 5.00 -19.48
CA PRO A 17 -9.53 5.75 -19.98
C PRO A 17 -9.28 7.25 -20.05
N ASN A 18 -8.35 7.77 -19.25
CA ASN A 18 -7.96 9.17 -19.20
C ASN A 18 -6.54 9.33 -18.59
N PRO A 19 -5.90 10.51 -18.67
CA PRO A 19 -4.53 10.71 -18.15
C PRO A 19 -4.49 11.15 -16.68
N ILE A 20 -5.58 11.02 -15.91
CA ILE A 20 -5.64 11.47 -14.52
C ILE A 20 -5.19 10.34 -13.59
N ILE A 21 -4.11 10.58 -12.85
CA ILE A 21 -3.53 9.64 -11.90
C ILE A 21 -3.48 10.31 -10.52
N ALA A 22 -3.96 9.62 -9.48
CA ALA A 22 -3.84 10.10 -8.11
C ALA A 22 -2.37 9.99 -7.64
N SER A 23 -1.80 11.10 -7.18
CA SER A 23 -0.44 11.14 -6.64
C SER A 23 -0.31 10.26 -5.39
N ALA A 24 0.92 9.86 -5.07
CA ALA A 24 1.23 9.13 -3.84
C ALA A 24 0.78 9.94 -2.61
N CYS A 25 -0.05 9.33 -1.78
CA CYS A 25 -0.43 9.86 -0.47
C CYS A 25 -0.76 8.69 0.47
N PRO A 26 -0.67 8.86 1.80
CA PRO A 26 -0.90 7.78 2.76
C PRO A 26 -2.26 7.08 2.59
N GLN A 27 -3.28 7.81 2.16
CA GLN A 27 -4.63 7.29 1.99
C GLN A 27 -4.73 6.27 0.84
N ASN A 28 -3.79 6.28 -0.12
CA ASN A 28 -3.76 5.28 -1.20
C ASN A 28 -3.39 3.88 -0.69
N ALA A 29 -2.97 3.70 0.56
CA ALA A 29 -2.84 2.38 1.19
C ALA A 29 -4.20 1.76 1.56
N ASP A 30 -5.27 2.56 1.61
CA ASP A 30 -6.62 2.11 1.95
C ASP A 30 -7.43 1.74 0.70
N LEU A 31 -7.97 0.52 0.68
CA LEU A 31 -8.71 0.02 -0.48
C LEU A 31 -10.00 0.81 -0.73
N ASP A 32 -10.68 1.28 0.31
CA ASP A 32 -11.92 2.03 0.14
C ASP A 32 -11.65 3.45 -0.39
N MET A 33 -10.50 4.03 -0.08
CA MET A 33 -10.02 5.25 -0.74
C MET A 33 -9.75 5.02 -2.23
N LEU A 34 -9.08 3.92 -2.60
CA LEU A 34 -8.81 3.61 -4.00
C LEU A 34 -10.10 3.46 -4.82
N LYS A 35 -11.13 2.81 -4.26
CA LYS A 35 -12.47 2.72 -4.90
C LYS A 35 -13.11 4.10 -5.10
N LYS A 36 -13.01 4.99 -4.10
CA LYS A 36 -13.54 6.36 -4.24
C LYS A 36 -12.81 7.16 -5.32
N LEU A 37 -11.51 6.92 -5.51
CA LEU A 37 -10.74 7.56 -6.58
C LEU A 37 -11.16 7.04 -7.96
N GLU A 38 -11.38 5.73 -8.09
CA GLU A 38 -11.95 5.12 -9.30
C GLU A 38 -13.35 5.70 -9.61
N ASP A 39 -14.24 5.74 -8.62
CA ASP A 39 -15.59 6.32 -8.74
C ASP A 39 -15.56 7.80 -9.14
N ALA A 40 -14.53 8.54 -8.69
CA ALA A 40 -14.30 9.94 -9.07
C ALA A 40 -13.67 10.11 -10.47
N GLY A 41 -13.30 9.01 -11.13
CA GLY A 41 -12.80 8.99 -12.51
C GLY A 41 -11.28 8.99 -12.65
N ALA A 42 -10.51 8.75 -11.57
CA ALA A 42 -9.07 8.54 -11.69
C ALA A 42 -8.79 7.23 -12.46
N ALA A 43 -7.84 7.27 -13.40
CA ALA A 43 -7.47 6.11 -14.20
C ALA A 43 -6.46 5.19 -13.49
N ALA A 44 -5.67 5.74 -12.56
CA ALA A 44 -4.72 5.00 -11.74
C ALA A 44 -4.38 5.78 -10.45
N ALA A 45 -3.67 5.15 -9.53
CA ALA A 45 -3.11 5.78 -8.34
C ALA A 45 -1.65 5.34 -8.15
N VAL A 46 -0.83 6.21 -7.56
CA VAL A 46 0.52 5.88 -7.12
C VAL A 46 0.45 5.43 -5.67
N MET A 47 0.94 4.23 -5.37
CA MET A 47 0.99 3.71 -4.00
C MET A 47 1.97 4.54 -3.14
N PRO A 48 1.76 4.60 -1.81
CA PRO A 48 2.77 5.15 -0.91
C PRO A 48 4.11 4.46 -1.11
N SER A 49 5.20 5.22 -1.01
CA SER A 49 6.54 4.65 -1.01
C SER A 49 6.72 3.71 0.18
N LEU A 50 7.32 2.56 -0.05
CA LEU A 50 7.90 1.73 0.99
C LEU A 50 9.37 2.15 1.12
N PHE A 51 9.72 2.79 2.23
CA PHE A 51 11.12 3.06 2.56
C PHE A 51 11.67 1.90 3.40
N GLU A 52 12.95 1.56 3.21
CA GLU A 52 13.62 0.46 3.93
C GLU A 52 13.53 0.68 5.45
N GLU A 53 13.66 1.92 5.91
CA GLU A 53 13.54 2.28 7.33
C GLU A 53 12.13 2.01 7.89
N GLN A 54 11.09 2.05 7.06
CA GLN A 54 9.73 1.71 7.48
C GLN A 54 9.56 0.20 7.61
N ILE A 55 10.15 -0.58 6.70
CA ILE A 55 10.14 -2.05 6.76
C ILE A 55 10.92 -2.51 8.00
N GLU A 56 12.12 -1.99 8.22
CA GLU A 56 12.91 -2.29 9.43
C GLU A 56 12.12 -1.93 10.69
N PHE A 57 11.53 -0.74 10.76
CA PHE A 57 10.73 -0.32 11.92
C PHE A 57 9.53 -1.25 12.18
N GLU A 58 8.81 -1.68 11.14
CA GLU A 58 7.72 -2.67 11.27
C GLU A 58 8.22 -4.02 11.76
N GLU A 59 9.37 -4.51 11.26
CA GLU A 59 10.00 -5.75 11.73
C GLU A 59 10.44 -5.65 13.20
N TRP A 60 11.05 -4.54 13.62
CA TRP A 60 11.43 -4.29 15.01
C TRP A 60 10.21 -4.26 15.94
N GLN A 61 9.12 -3.60 15.52
CA GLN A 61 7.88 -3.55 16.29
C GLN A 61 7.23 -4.94 16.42
N PHE A 62 7.25 -5.75 15.35
CA PHE A 62 6.66 -7.09 15.36
C PHE A 62 7.53 -8.09 16.14
N GLY A 63 8.86 -8.06 15.95
CA GLY A 63 9.82 -8.93 16.64
C GLY A 63 9.88 -8.68 18.15
N GLY A 64 9.88 -7.41 18.58
CA GLY A 64 9.90 -7.06 20.00
C GLY A 64 8.68 -7.55 20.79
N LEU A 65 7.51 -7.67 20.14
CA LEU A 65 6.30 -8.22 20.77
C LEU A 65 6.39 -9.75 20.95
N SER A 66 7.03 -10.45 20.01
CA SER A 66 7.31 -11.89 20.09
C SER A 66 8.32 -12.21 21.19
N ASP A 67 9.43 -11.46 21.26
CA ASP A 67 10.47 -11.66 22.29
C ASP A 67 9.95 -11.36 23.70
N TYR A 68 9.12 -10.33 23.87
CA TYR A 68 8.52 -10.02 25.16
C TYR A 68 7.61 -11.16 25.67
N GLY A 69 6.88 -11.82 24.77
CA GLY A 69 6.08 -13.01 25.10
C GLY A 69 6.93 -14.26 25.38
N ALA A 70 8.05 -14.43 24.67
CA ALA A 70 8.96 -15.56 24.83
C ALA A 70 9.67 -15.59 26.20
N GLU A 71 9.97 -14.42 26.77
CA GLU A 71 10.63 -14.31 28.08
C GLU A 71 9.64 -14.16 29.26
N SER A 72 8.32 -14.12 29.00
CA SER A 72 7.30 -13.88 30.04
C SER A 72 7.05 -15.08 30.97
N PHE A 73 7.56 -16.28 30.66
CA PHE A 73 7.39 -17.48 31.48
C PHE A 73 8.72 -18.23 31.67
N ALA A 74 9.22 -18.26 32.91
CA ALA A 74 10.48 -18.92 33.29
C ALA A 74 10.53 -20.45 33.01
N GLU A 75 9.40 -21.08 32.68
CA GLU A 75 9.30 -22.52 32.42
C GLU A 75 9.07 -22.88 30.93
N ALA A 76 8.83 -21.91 30.04
CA ALA A 76 8.55 -22.15 28.63
C ALA A 76 9.77 -21.80 27.77
N GLY A 77 10.85 -22.57 27.92
CA GLY A 77 12.17 -22.26 27.34
C GLY A 77 12.31 -22.27 25.82
N SER A 78 11.25 -22.45 25.03
CA SER A 78 11.20 -22.29 23.56
C SER A 78 9.84 -22.75 23.01
N TYR A 79 9.28 -22.06 22.02
CA TYR A 79 8.08 -22.50 21.27
C TYR A 79 8.41 -23.05 19.86
N PHE A 80 9.69 -23.06 19.45
CA PHE A 80 10.11 -23.49 18.12
C PHE A 80 10.64 -24.94 18.15
N PRO A 81 10.11 -25.86 17.31
CA PRO A 81 10.76 -27.15 17.05
C PRO A 81 11.92 -26.98 16.05
N GLU A 82 13.04 -27.68 16.29
CA GLU A 82 14.21 -27.76 15.38
C GLU A 82 13.86 -28.34 14.00
#